data_AF-A0A6I6VZK0-F1
#
_entry.id   AF-A0A6I6VZK0-F1
#
_cell.length_a   1.000
_cell.length_b   1.000
_cell.length_c   1.000
_cell.angle_alpha   90.00
_cell.angle_beta   90.00
_cell.angle_gamma   90.00
#
_symmetry.space_group_name_H-M   'P 1'
#
loop_
_entity.id
_entity.type
_entity.pdbx_description
1 polymer ?
#
loop_
_entity_poly.entity_id
_entity_poly.type
_entity_poly.pdbx_seq_one_letter_code
_entity_poly.pdbx_strand_id
1 'polypeptide(L)'
;MSFSSAVVFIWLPVNTMHVLNIGHAAMYIGDPRIDGTEECRYKDYESSMHRIADIENIEKRNTNYVSWWPAIPVRGFNTESQKRKLFLESDLIAEGQVPHLVYRVYGLDVANMRNEWFKIRNKPDAHFQMLRKNCSTIVFRVLKAGGALDKLPTAKHIWFANNLYLAPLNIMQICNELCDINMAHRRASRNCPSIIPSSTLPGGSLSAAIRLYRHSKRPQ
;
A
#
# COMPACT_ATOMS: atom_id res chain seq x y z
N MET A 1 -11.10 23.70 3.96
CA MET A 1 -10.85 22.28 4.26
C MET A 1 -9.46 21.94 3.73
N SER A 2 -8.61 21.30 4.51
CA SER A 2 -7.28 20.89 4.04
C SER A 2 -7.43 19.65 3.16
N PHE A 3 -6.93 19.70 1.92
CA PHE A 3 -6.92 18.54 1.03
C PHE A 3 -5.93 17.50 1.56
N SER A 4 -6.25 16.21 1.45
CA SER A 4 -5.30 15.17 1.82
C SER A 4 -4.09 15.20 0.89
N SER A 5 -2.89 15.14 1.45
CA SER A 5 -1.67 14.91 0.69
C SER A 5 -1.63 13.51 0.10
N ALA A 6 -2.24 12.52 0.76
CA ALA A 6 -2.42 11.17 0.23
C ALA A 6 -3.59 10.44 0.91
N VAL A 7 -4.10 9.40 0.23
CA VAL A 7 -5.02 8.42 0.82
C VAL A 7 -4.41 7.04 0.69
N VAL A 8 -4.12 6.39 1.82
CA VAL A 8 -3.49 5.05 1.88
C VAL A 8 -4.55 4.00 2.16
N PHE A 9 -4.54 2.92 1.38
CA PHE A 9 -5.44 1.78 1.47
C PHE A 9 -4.66 0.54 1.90
N ILE A 10 -5.11 -0.12 2.97
CA ILE A 10 -4.43 -1.28 3.54
C ILE A 10 -5.38 -2.48 3.60
N TRP A 11 -4.98 -3.57 2.97
CA TRP A 11 -5.51 -4.90 3.17
C TRP A 11 -4.52 -5.68 4.03
N LEU A 12 -4.86 -5.82 5.30
CA LEU A 12 -4.11 -6.65 6.25
C LEU A 12 -4.07 -8.13 5.82
N PRO A 13 -2.99 -8.85 6.14
CA PRO A 13 -2.91 -10.28 5.90
C PRO A 13 -4.00 -11.00 6.72
N VAL A 14 -4.72 -11.90 6.06
CA VAL A 14 -5.71 -12.78 6.71
C VAL A 14 -5.24 -14.21 6.52
N ASN A 15 -4.99 -14.90 7.63
CA ASN A 15 -4.67 -16.31 7.60
C ASN A 15 -5.99 -17.10 7.60
N THR A 16 -6.43 -17.54 6.43
CA THR A 16 -7.52 -18.51 6.30
C THR A 16 -6.90 -19.89 6.03
N MET A 17 -7.58 -20.96 6.46
CA MET A 17 -7.04 -22.34 6.47
C MET A 17 -6.45 -22.85 5.14
N HIS A 18 -6.65 -22.15 4.01
CA HIS A 18 -6.19 -22.59 2.69
C HIS A 18 -5.48 -21.53 1.82
N VAL A 19 -5.33 -20.27 2.27
CA VAL A 19 -4.67 -19.22 1.47
C VAL A 19 -3.84 -18.28 2.35
N LEU A 20 -2.53 -18.23 2.11
CA LEU A 20 -1.63 -17.20 2.65
C LEU A 20 -1.84 -15.90 1.89
N ASN A 21 -2.75 -15.03 2.35
CA ASN A 21 -2.82 -13.65 1.88
C ASN A 21 -1.79 -12.82 2.68
N ILE A 22 -0.72 -12.38 2.01
CA ILE A 22 0.36 -11.56 2.58
C ILE A 22 -0.04 -10.09 2.83
N GLY A 23 -1.28 -9.75 2.48
CA GLY A 23 -1.84 -8.40 2.52
C GLY A 23 -1.36 -7.54 1.36
N HIS A 24 -2.02 -6.40 1.20
CA HIS A 24 -1.77 -5.44 0.15
C HIS A 24 -1.82 -4.00 0.66
N ALA A 25 -1.08 -3.11 0.02
CA ALA A 25 -1.08 -1.69 0.30
C ALA A 25 -1.07 -0.91 -1.01
N ALA A 26 -2.01 0.02 -1.15
CA ALA A 26 -2.06 0.94 -2.28
C ALA A 26 -2.23 2.36 -1.76
N MET A 27 -2.02 3.36 -2.61
CA MET A 27 -2.14 4.75 -2.22
C MET A 27 -2.61 5.62 -3.38
N TYR A 28 -3.37 6.66 -3.09
CA TYR A 28 -3.64 7.77 -3.99
C TYR A 28 -2.84 9.00 -3.53
N ILE A 29 -2.07 9.62 -4.41
CA ILE A 29 -1.32 10.85 -4.13
C ILE A 29 -2.25 12.06 -4.33
N GLY A 30 -2.53 12.78 -3.26
CA GLY A 30 -3.54 13.85 -3.19
C GLY A 30 -4.86 13.37 -2.61
N ASP A 31 -5.94 14.09 -2.93
CA ASP A 31 -7.32 13.64 -2.66
C ASP A 31 -7.88 12.96 -3.91
N PRO A 32 -8.40 11.72 -3.84
CA PRO A 32 -9.07 11.06 -4.95
C PRO A 32 -10.37 11.75 -5.40
N ARG A 33 -10.83 12.76 -4.64
CA ARG A 33 -11.90 13.68 -5.04
C ARG A 33 -11.27 14.88 -5.77
N ILE A 34 -11.16 14.79 -7.08
CA ILE A 34 -10.82 15.94 -7.93
C ILE A 34 -12.15 16.61 -8.31
N ASP A 35 -12.43 17.80 -7.77
CA ASP A 35 -13.58 18.64 -8.14
C ASP A 35 -14.97 17.94 -8.10
N GLY A 36 -15.21 17.06 -7.12
CA GLY A 36 -16.49 16.36 -6.96
C GLY A 36 -16.71 15.18 -7.92
N THR A 37 -15.83 15.01 -8.90
CA THR A 37 -15.69 13.75 -9.65
C THR A 37 -14.66 12.87 -8.95
N GLU A 38 -15.09 11.70 -8.49
CA GLU A 38 -14.13 10.64 -8.15
C GLU A 38 -13.33 10.34 -9.43
N GLU A 39 -12.01 10.17 -9.28
CA GLU A 39 -11.10 9.52 -10.25
C GLU A 39 -11.86 8.60 -11.21
N CYS A 40 -11.72 8.77 -12.54
CA CYS A 40 -12.41 7.99 -13.60
C CYS A 40 -12.70 6.57 -13.10
N ARG A 41 -13.97 6.30 -12.82
CA ARG A 41 -14.33 5.09 -12.10
C ARG A 41 -14.34 3.94 -13.08
N TYR A 42 -14.00 2.75 -12.60
CA TYR A 42 -14.03 1.54 -13.42
C TYR A 42 -15.42 1.30 -14.02
N LYS A 43 -16.47 1.68 -13.27
CA LYS A 43 -17.87 1.63 -13.69
C LYS A 43 -18.23 2.53 -14.87
N ASP A 44 -17.38 3.51 -15.20
CA ASP A 44 -17.63 4.45 -16.31
C ASP A 44 -17.29 3.80 -17.67
N TYR A 45 -16.64 2.64 -17.68
CA TYR A 45 -16.42 1.84 -18.88
C TYR A 45 -17.53 0.78 -19.04
N GLU A 46 -18.17 0.77 -20.21
CA GLU A 46 -19.24 -0.18 -20.56
C GLU A 46 -18.77 -1.65 -20.55
N SER A 47 -17.48 -1.90 -20.81
CA SER A 47 -16.92 -3.26 -20.82
C SER A 47 -15.42 -3.28 -20.52
N SER A 48 -14.91 -4.47 -20.16
CA SER A 48 -13.47 -4.71 -19.98
C SER A 48 -12.65 -4.46 -21.25
N MET A 49 -13.26 -4.61 -22.44
CA MET A 49 -12.62 -4.35 -23.73
C MET A 49 -12.44 -2.85 -24.01
N HIS A 50 -13.46 -2.02 -23.72
CA HIS A 50 -13.34 -0.56 -23.82
C HIS A 50 -12.24 -0.02 -22.90
N ARG A 51 -12.08 -0.62 -21.72
CA ARG A 51 -10.99 -0.30 -20.79
C ARG A 51 -9.61 -0.65 -21.35
N ILE A 52 -9.47 -1.81 -21.99
CA ILE A 52 -8.18 -2.21 -22.60
C ILE A 52 -7.82 -1.25 -23.73
N ALA A 53 -8.80 -0.84 -24.54
CA ALA A 53 -8.60 0.12 -25.60
C ALA A 53 -8.17 1.51 -25.08
N ASP A 54 -8.65 1.92 -23.90
CA ASP A 54 -8.36 3.24 -23.33
C ASP A 54 -7.18 3.24 -22.33
N ILE A 55 -6.49 2.11 -22.15
CA ILE A 55 -5.47 1.95 -21.10
C ILE A 55 -4.35 2.99 -21.19
N GLU A 56 -3.92 3.36 -22.40
CA GLU A 56 -2.88 4.36 -22.59
C GLU A 56 -3.32 5.76 -22.15
N ASN A 57 -4.57 6.14 -22.42
CA ASN A 57 -5.11 7.44 -22.00
C ASN A 57 -5.32 7.47 -20.49
N ILE A 58 -5.77 6.37 -19.92
CA ILE A 58 -5.84 6.20 -18.47
C ILE A 58 -4.44 6.35 -17.88
N GLU A 59 -3.43 5.70 -18.42
CA GLU A 59 -2.06 5.81 -17.89
C GLU A 59 -1.52 7.23 -17.95
N LYS A 60 -1.90 8.01 -18.97
CA LYS A 60 -1.55 9.42 -19.12
C LYS A 60 -2.27 10.31 -18.10
N ARG A 61 -3.56 10.04 -17.83
CA ARG A 61 -4.39 10.87 -16.95
C ARG A 61 -4.23 10.50 -15.48
N ASN A 62 -4.21 9.22 -15.18
CA ASN A 62 -4.16 8.70 -13.83
C ASN A 62 -2.72 8.42 -13.40
N THR A 63 -2.07 9.51 -12.99
CA THR A 63 -0.68 9.48 -12.55
C THR A 63 -0.54 9.44 -11.04
N ASN A 64 -1.63 9.56 -10.29
CA ASN A 64 -1.60 9.69 -8.83
C ASN A 64 -1.90 8.38 -8.09
N TYR A 65 -2.46 7.37 -8.76
CA TYR A 65 -2.68 6.07 -8.14
C TYR A 65 -1.38 5.24 -8.09
N VAL A 66 -1.05 4.77 -6.89
CA VAL A 66 0.14 3.99 -6.56
C VAL A 66 -0.31 2.59 -6.16
N SER A 67 -0.17 1.66 -7.10
CA SER A 67 -0.39 0.23 -6.86
C SER A 67 0.61 -0.59 -7.67
N TRP A 68 1.17 -1.60 -7.02
CA TRP A 68 2.27 -2.40 -7.58
C TRP A 68 1.97 -3.89 -7.42
N TRP A 69 1.63 -4.54 -8.53
CA TRP A 69 1.31 -5.95 -8.58
C TRP A 69 2.30 -6.72 -9.47
N PRO A 70 2.46 -8.04 -9.23
CA PRO A 70 3.07 -8.92 -10.21
C PRO A 70 2.12 -9.11 -11.40
N ALA A 71 2.65 -9.28 -12.61
CA ALA A 71 1.85 -9.53 -13.81
C ALA A 71 1.19 -10.92 -13.83
N ILE A 72 1.76 -11.87 -13.09
CA ILE A 72 1.30 -13.26 -12.94
C ILE A 72 1.38 -13.61 -11.44
N PRO A 73 0.49 -14.46 -10.88
CA PRO A 73 0.61 -14.92 -9.50
C PRO A 73 1.99 -15.49 -9.20
N VAL A 74 2.75 -14.85 -8.30
CA VAL A 74 4.12 -15.25 -8.00
C VAL A 74 4.11 -16.59 -7.26
N ARG A 75 4.61 -17.65 -7.90
CA ARG A 75 4.93 -18.91 -7.21
C ARG A 75 6.36 -18.83 -6.66
N GLY A 76 6.52 -18.74 -5.34
CA GLY A 76 7.83 -18.79 -4.66
C GLY A 76 8.56 -17.45 -4.56
N PHE A 77 9.90 -17.48 -4.56
CA PHE A 77 10.79 -16.32 -4.39
C PHE A 77 11.18 -15.65 -5.73
N ASN A 78 10.50 -15.98 -6.83
CA ASN A 78 10.88 -15.55 -8.16
C ASN A 78 10.60 -14.06 -8.42
N THR A 79 11.40 -13.49 -9.32
CA THR A 79 11.26 -12.12 -9.80
C THR A 79 10.38 -12.15 -11.04
N GLU A 80 9.27 -11.42 -11.01
CA GLU A 80 8.27 -11.44 -12.10
C GLU A 80 8.18 -10.08 -12.79
N SER A 81 7.70 -10.11 -14.04
CA SER A 81 7.33 -8.88 -14.73
C SER A 81 6.23 -8.18 -13.93
N GLN A 82 6.36 -6.86 -13.85
CA GLN A 82 5.48 -6.04 -13.05
C GLN A 82 4.23 -5.66 -13.85
N LYS A 83 3.08 -5.59 -13.17
CA LYS A 83 1.90 -4.89 -13.67
C LYS A 83 1.42 -3.85 -12.67
N ARG A 84 1.26 -2.60 -13.11
CA ARG A 84 0.63 -1.55 -12.30
C ARG A 84 -0.87 -1.68 -12.45
N LYS A 85 -1.57 -1.40 -11.35
CA LYS A 85 -2.99 -1.08 -11.43
C LYS A 85 -3.14 0.41 -11.45
N LEU A 86 -4.12 0.85 -12.22
CA LEU A 86 -4.32 2.25 -12.51
C LEU A 86 -5.40 2.85 -11.60
N PHE A 87 -6.18 2.03 -10.87
CA PHE A 87 -7.26 2.54 -10.03
C PHE A 87 -7.47 1.71 -8.77
N LEU A 88 -8.11 2.33 -7.77
CA LEU A 88 -8.55 1.65 -6.56
C LEU A 88 -9.46 0.46 -6.84
N GLU A 89 -10.38 0.60 -7.79
CA GLU A 89 -11.34 -0.46 -8.10
C GLU A 89 -10.66 -1.71 -8.70
N SER A 90 -9.52 -1.55 -9.38
CA SER A 90 -8.67 -2.69 -9.77
C SER A 90 -8.22 -3.52 -8.56
N ASP A 91 -7.91 -2.84 -7.45
CA ASP A 91 -7.45 -3.47 -6.22
C ASP A 91 -8.59 -4.07 -5.43
N LEU A 92 -9.74 -3.39 -5.37
CA LEU A 92 -10.97 -3.96 -4.82
C LEU A 92 -11.36 -5.28 -5.48
N ILE A 93 -11.35 -5.33 -6.82
CA ILE A 93 -11.73 -6.53 -7.59
C ILE A 93 -10.73 -7.66 -7.33
N ALA A 94 -9.43 -7.39 -7.34
CA ALA A 94 -8.43 -8.46 -7.18
C ALA A 94 -8.34 -8.98 -5.73
N GLU A 95 -8.56 -8.11 -4.74
CA GLU A 95 -8.61 -8.51 -3.33
C GLU A 95 -9.97 -9.16 -2.98
N GLY A 96 -10.99 -8.96 -3.82
CA GLY A 96 -12.36 -9.44 -3.59
C GLY A 96 -13.06 -8.75 -2.41
N GLN A 97 -12.48 -7.69 -1.85
CA GLN A 97 -12.98 -6.99 -0.68
C GLN A 97 -12.49 -5.55 -0.60
N VAL A 98 -13.21 -4.74 0.18
CA VAL A 98 -12.78 -3.37 0.54
C VAL A 98 -11.55 -3.38 1.45
N PRO A 99 -10.72 -2.33 1.45
CA PRO A 99 -9.57 -2.23 2.34
C PRO A 99 -10.00 -2.36 3.79
N HIS A 100 -9.18 -3.04 4.59
CA HIS A 100 -9.38 -3.12 6.04
C HIS A 100 -9.24 -1.76 6.69
N LEU A 101 -8.26 -0.97 6.25
CA LEU A 101 -7.96 0.36 6.78
C LEU A 101 -7.75 1.36 5.64
N VAL A 102 -8.27 2.57 5.85
CA VAL A 102 -8.03 3.73 4.99
C VAL A 102 -7.48 4.87 5.83
N TYR A 103 -6.36 5.45 5.41
CA TYR A 103 -5.75 6.60 6.08
C TYR A 103 -5.76 7.80 5.13
N ARG A 104 -6.35 8.92 5.56
CA ARG A 104 -6.17 10.22 4.89
C ARG A 104 -5.02 10.93 5.56
N VAL A 105 -3.94 11.18 4.83
CA VAL A 105 -2.69 11.77 5.33
C VAL A 105 -2.57 13.21 4.81
N TYR A 106 -2.08 14.10 5.65
CA TYR A 106 -2.00 15.55 5.40
C TYR A 106 -0.57 16.07 5.62
N GLY A 107 -0.28 17.25 5.06
CA GLY A 107 0.97 17.98 5.33
C GLY A 107 2.24 17.33 4.78
N LEU A 108 2.13 16.44 3.79
CA LEU A 108 3.25 15.85 3.05
C LEU A 108 3.49 16.59 1.73
N ASP A 109 4.72 16.49 1.23
CA ASP A 109 5.12 17.08 -0.05
C ASP A 109 4.60 16.26 -1.24
N VAL A 110 3.46 16.70 -1.79
CA VAL A 110 2.80 16.05 -2.92
C VAL A 110 3.65 16.05 -4.19
N ALA A 111 4.43 17.10 -4.43
CA ALA A 111 5.25 17.20 -5.64
C ALA A 111 6.37 16.15 -5.62
N ASN A 112 7.05 16.00 -4.49
CA ASN A 112 8.08 14.99 -4.32
C ASN A 112 7.51 13.56 -4.34
N MET A 113 6.33 13.33 -3.76
CA MET A 113 5.63 12.05 -3.89
C MET A 113 5.34 11.70 -5.35
N ARG A 114 4.80 12.64 -6.13
CA ARG A 114 4.51 12.45 -7.56
C ARG A 114 5.78 12.17 -8.36
N ASN A 115 6.87 12.90 -8.08
CA ASN A 115 8.14 12.71 -8.76
C ASN A 115 8.74 11.33 -8.46
N GLU A 116 8.71 10.89 -7.20
CA GLU A 116 9.20 9.55 -6.84
C GLU A 116 8.36 8.45 -7.49
N TRP A 117 7.03 8.61 -7.48
CA TRP A 117 6.15 7.67 -8.17
C TRP A 117 6.40 7.64 -9.68
N PHE A 118 6.59 8.81 -10.31
CA PHE A 118 6.94 8.93 -11.73
C PHE A 118 8.23 8.16 -12.06
N LYS A 119 9.28 8.32 -11.25
CA LYS A 119 10.55 7.59 -11.40
C LYS A 119 10.37 6.08 -11.27
N ILE A 120 9.60 5.65 -10.26
CA ILE A 120 9.35 4.23 -10.01
C ILE A 120 8.56 3.62 -11.17
N ARG A 121 7.47 4.28 -11.59
CA ARG A 121 6.52 3.74 -12.57
C ARG A 121 7.10 3.69 -13.98
N ASN A 122 7.99 4.62 -14.34
CA ASN A 122 8.57 4.70 -15.68
C ASN A 122 9.97 4.06 -15.77
N LYS A 123 10.38 3.31 -14.75
CA LYS A 123 11.65 2.60 -14.77
C LYS A 123 11.57 1.46 -15.81
N PRO A 124 12.48 1.40 -16.80
CA PRO A 124 12.56 0.27 -17.72
C PRO A 124 12.95 -1.00 -16.95
N ASP A 125 12.43 -2.15 -17.37
CA ASP A 125 12.69 -3.47 -16.76
C ASP A 125 12.42 -3.50 -15.26
N ALA A 126 11.35 -2.84 -14.85
CA ALA A 126 10.93 -2.86 -13.46
C ALA A 126 10.31 -4.23 -13.12
N HIS A 127 10.91 -4.88 -12.13
CA HIS A 127 10.50 -6.20 -11.67
C HIS A 127 9.84 -6.16 -10.29
N PHE A 128 8.83 -7.01 -10.12
CA PHE A 128 8.22 -7.27 -8.82
C PHE A 128 9.06 -8.29 -8.03
N GLN A 129 9.30 -8.01 -6.75
CA GLN A 129 9.95 -8.95 -5.83
C GLN A 129 9.15 -8.99 -4.53
N MET A 130 8.59 -10.16 -4.18
CA MET A 130 7.71 -10.37 -3.03
C MET A 130 8.24 -9.77 -1.72
N LEU A 131 9.56 -9.82 -1.48
CA LEU A 131 10.17 -9.41 -0.21
C LEU A 131 10.76 -7.99 -0.20
N ARG A 132 11.18 -7.45 -1.35
CA ARG A 132 11.94 -6.19 -1.43
C ARG A 132 11.38 -5.15 -2.40
N LYS A 133 10.47 -5.54 -3.29
CA LYS A 133 9.82 -4.67 -4.30
C LYS A 133 8.35 -5.06 -4.45
N ASN A 134 7.64 -5.05 -3.32
CA ASN A 134 6.20 -5.31 -3.25
C ASN A 134 5.42 -3.99 -3.15
N CYS A 135 4.08 -4.08 -3.18
CA CYS A 135 3.19 -2.93 -3.05
C CYS A 135 3.49 -2.02 -1.84
N SER A 136 3.80 -2.62 -0.68
CA SER A 136 4.13 -1.90 0.55
C SER A 136 5.45 -1.13 0.43
N THR A 137 6.47 -1.73 -0.17
CA THR A 137 7.76 -1.03 -0.39
C THR A 137 7.61 0.19 -1.30
N ILE A 138 6.74 0.13 -2.30
CA ILE A 138 6.48 1.26 -3.20
C ILE A 138 5.72 2.37 -2.47
N VAL A 139 4.63 2.03 -1.75
CA VAL A 139 3.89 3.00 -0.93
C VAL A 139 4.82 3.68 0.08
N PHE A 140 5.68 2.91 0.75
CA PHE A 140 6.68 3.45 1.67
C PHE A 140 7.64 4.43 1.00
N ARG A 141 8.21 4.08 -0.16
CA ARG A 141 9.14 4.97 -0.88
C ARG A 141 8.50 6.29 -1.26
N VAL A 142 7.25 6.24 -1.73
CA VAL A 142 6.50 7.45 -2.08
C VAL A 142 6.21 8.26 -0.81
N LEU A 143 5.71 7.66 0.27
CA LEU A 143 5.49 8.36 1.55
C LEU A 143 6.79 8.98 2.10
N LYS A 144 7.91 8.26 2.02
CA LYS A 144 9.23 8.75 2.43
C LYS A 144 9.65 9.96 1.59
N ALA A 145 9.46 9.92 0.28
CA ALA A 145 9.74 11.07 -0.60
C ALA A 145 8.86 12.28 -0.25
N GLY A 146 7.64 12.06 0.24
CA GLY A 146 6.77 13.12 0.77
C GLY A 146 7.16 13.66 2.15
N GLY A 147 8.23 13.15 2.77
CA GLY A 147 8.70 13.57 4.09
C GLY A 147 7.96 12.93 5.26
N ALA A 148 7.21 11.84 5.05
CA ALA A 148 6.42 11.21 6.12
C ALA A 148 7.27 10.73 7.31
N LEU A 149 8.50 10.26 7.06
CA LEU A 149 9.40 9.79 8.12
C LEU A 149 10.04 10.92 8.91
N ASP A 150 10.22 12.10 8.29
CA ASP A 150 10.78 13.28 8.94
C ASP A 150 9.82 13.87 9.97
N LYS A 151 8.55 13.46 9.93
CA LYS A 151 7.52 13.80 10.92
C LYS A 151 7.52 12.87 12.13
N LEU A 152 8.25 11.76 12.06
CA LEU A 152 8.31 10.77 13.13
C LEU A 152 9.48 11.06 14.08
N PRO A 153 9.41 10.59 15.35
CA PRO A 153 10.54 10.64 16.25
C PRO A 153 11.78 9.95 15.66
N THR A 154 12.97 10.49 15.90
CA THR A 154 14.24 10.06 15.29
C THR A 154 14.48 8.54 15.39
N ALA A 155 14.17 7.93 16.53
CA ALA A 155 14.32 6.49 16.71
C ALA A 155 13.42 5.66 15.77
N LYS A 156 12.17 6.09 15.56
CA LYS A 156 11.22 5.44 14.65
C LYS A 156 11.59 5.71 13.19
N HIS A 157 12.04 6.92 12.87
CA HIS A 157 12.57 7.24 11.55
C HIS A 157 13.71 6.28 11.18
N ILE A 158 14.73 6.15 12.03
CA ILE A 158 15.87 5.24 11.79
C ILE A 158 15.41 3.79 11.65
N TRP A 159 14.46 3.35 12.48
CA TRP A 159 13.92 1.99 12.42
C TRP A 159 13.24 1.70 11.07
N PHE A 160 12.32 2.57 10.63
CA PHE A 160 11.64 2.40 9.34
C PHE A 160 12.59 2.56 8.15
N ALA A 161 13.57 3.46 8.23
CA ALA A 161 14.52 3.70 7.15
C ALA A 161 15.44 2.50 6.89
N ASN A 162 15.78 1.72 7.94
CA ASN A 162 16.67 0.58 7.86
C ASN A 162 15.94 -0.77 7.71
N ASN A 163 14.60 -0.79 7.75
CA ASN A 163 13.86 -2.04 7.67
C ASN A 163 13.83 -2.57 6.22
N LEU A 164 14.50 -3.71 6.01
CA LEU A 164 14.65 -4.37 4.71
C LEU A 164 13.36 -5.06 4.22
N TYR A 165 12.43 -5.35 5.14
CA TYR A 165 11.16 -6.02 4.85
C TYR A 165 9.99 -5.12 5.21
N LEU A 166 9.30 -4.63 4.18
CA LEU A 166 8.11 -3.80 4.35
C LEU A 166 6.87 -4.59 3.95
N ALA A 167 6.03 -4.86 4.94
CA ALA A 167 4.72 -5.46 4.81
C ALA A 167 3.63 -4.39 5.01
N PRO A 168 2.36 -4.68 4.66
CA PRO A 168 1.25 -3.73 4.86
C PRO A 168 1.12 -3.28 6.32
N LEU A 169 1.49 -4.15 7.27
CA LEU A 169 1.52 -3.84 8.69
C LEU A 169 2.52 -2.72 9.04
N ASN A 170 3.66 -2.64 8.34
CA ASN A 170 4.62 -1.55 8.54
C ASN A 170 4.07 -0.20 8.04
N ILE A 171 3.36 -0.21 6.91
CA ILE A 171 2.70 1.00 6.38
C ILE A 171 1.61 1.47 7.34
N MET A 172 0.81 0.53 7.86
CA MET A 172 -0.17 0.81 8.90
C MET A 172 0.47 1.45 10.15
N GLN A 173 1.62 0.95 10.61
CA GLN A 173 2.33 1.54 11.74
C GLN A 173 2.75 2.99 11.44
N ILE A 174 3.37 3.26 10.29
CA ILE A 174 3.73 4.63 9.89
C ILE A 174 2.49 5.53 9.90
N CYS A 175 1.39 5.08 9.30
CA CYS A 175 0.17 5.88 9.27
C CYS A 175 -0.47 6.09 10.64
N ASN A 176 -0.37 5.13 11.57
CA ASN A 176 -0.81 5.31 12.96
C ASN A 176 0.04 6.36 13.68
N GLU A 177 1.35 6.35 13.50
CA GLU A 177 2.22 7.39 14.08
C GLU A 177 1.85 8.78 13.53
N LEU A 178 1.50 8.87 12.25
CA LEU A 178 0.98 10.11 11.67
C LEU A 178 -0.38 10.50 12.25
N CYS A 179 -1.24 9.54 12.62
CA CYS A 179 -2.48 9.83 13.35
C CYS A 179 -2.18 10.42 14.74
N ASP A 180 -1.20 9.88 15.46
CA ASP A 180 -0.85 10.32 16.82
C ASP A 180 -0.38 11.79 16.85
N ILE A 181 0.18 12.29 15.76
CA ILE A 181 0.59 13.69 15.58
C ILE A 181 -0.43 14.54 14.79
N ASN A 182 -1.68 14.08 14.64
CA ASN A 182 -2.76 14.75 13.91
C ASN A 182 -2.48 15.03 12.42
N MET A 183 -1.55 14.28 11.81
CA MET A 183 -1.25 14.36 10.37
C MET A 183 -1.97 13.29 9.54
N ALA A 184 -2.72 12.39 10.16
CA ALA A 184 -3.56 11.45 9.44
C ALA A 184 -4.87 11.13 10.16
N HIS A 185 -5.92 10.83 9.41
CA HIS A 185 -7.19 10.30 9.92
C HIS A 185 -7.38 8.86 9.46
N ARG A 186 -7.65 7.95 10.41
CA ARG A 186 -7.88 6.53 10.16
C ARG A 186 -9.38 6.23 10.07
N ARG A 187 -9.76 5.40 9.11
CA ARG A 187 -11.07 4.76 9.01
C ARG A 187 -10.90 3.25 8.84
N ALA A 188 -11.54 2.47 9.71
CA ALA A 188 -11.58 1.01 9.59
C ALA A 188 -12.88 0.58 8.90
N SER A 189 -12.81 -0.48 8.10
CA SER A 189 -13.98 -1.15 7.55
C SER A 189 -14.59 -2.13 8.56
N ARG A 190 -15.84 -2.56 8.33
CA ARG A 190 -16.55 -3.51 9.20
C ARG A 190 -15.91 -4.89 9.22
N ASN A 191 -15.23 -5.27 8.14
CA ASN A 191 -14.52 -6.53 7.99
C ASN A 191 -13.03 -6.42 8.39
N CYS A 192 -12.60 -5.33 9.01
CA CYS A 192 -11.23 -5.21 9.49
C CYS A 192 -10.95 -6.32 10.53
N PRO A 193 -9.96 -7.19 10.32
CA PRO A 193 -9.60 -8.19 11.32
C PRO A 193 -9.20 -7.50 12.62
N SER A 194 -9.54 -8.10 13.75
CA SER A 194 -9.09 -7.66 15.07
C SER A 194 -7.58 -7.82 15.16
N ILE A 195 -6.84 -6.78 14.81
CA ILE A 195 -5.40 -6.71 15.06
C ILE A 195 -5.25 -6.58 16.58
N ILE A 196 -4.45 -7.46 17.18
CA ILE A 196 -4.11 -7.42 18.60
C ILE A 196 -3.69 -5.97 18.96
N PRO A 197 -4.24 -5.35 20.03
CA PRO A 197 -4.06 -3.93 20.31
C PRO A 197 -2.60 -3.51 20.49
N SER A 198 -2.29 -2.28 20.07
CA SER A 198 -0.99 -1.60 20.21
C SER A 198 -0.49 -1.46 21.65
N SER A 199 -1.34 -1.67 22.65
CA SER A 199 -0.99 -1.62 24.08
C SER A 199 -0.19 -2.84 24.58
N THR A 200 0.12 -3.80 23.72
CA THR A 200 0.82 -5.05 24.09
C THR A 200 2.25 -5.15 23.54
N LEU A 201 2.84 -4.06 23.03
CA LEU A 201 4.24 -4.06 22.59
C LEU A 201 5.14 -3.22 23.51
N PRO A 202 5.50 -3.73 24.70
CA PRO A 202 6.74 -3.33 25.35
C PRO A 202 7.89 -4.12 24.69
N GLY A 203 8.74 -3.43 23.91
CA GLY A 203 10.11 -3.87 23.63
C GLY A 203 10.35 -5.31 23.13
N GLY A 204 9.39 -5.93 22.43
CA GLY A 204 9.44 -7.35 22.07
C GLY A 204 9.56 -7.61 20.57
N SER A 205 10.79 -7.87 20.13
CA SER A 205 11.23 -8.42 18.84
C SER A 205 10.17 -9.06 17.92
N LEU A 206 10.22 -8.69 16.62
CA LEU A 206 9.65 -9.37 15.45
C LEU A 206 9.85 -10.90 15.41
N SER A 207 10.69 -11.45 16.30
CA SER A 207 10.88 -12.90 16.51
C SER A 207 9.58 -13.64 16.78
N ALA A 208 8.57 -13.05 17.43
CA ALA A 208 7.32 -13.76 17.74
C ALA A 208 6.46 -14.04 16.48
N ALA A 209 6.32 -13.04 15.61
CA ALA A 209 5.60 -13.18 14.34
C ALA A 209 6.32 -14.13 13.37
N ILE A 210 7.66 -14.12 13.38
CA ILE A 210 8.48 -15.05 12.59
C ILE A 210 8.49 -16.47 13.22
N ARG A 211 8.39 -16.61 14.56
CA ARG A 211 8.28 -17.92 15.24
C ARG A 211 7.00 -18.65 14.89
N LEU A 212 5.88 -17.94 14.80
CA LEU A 212 4.60 -18.52 14.37
C LEU A 212 4.67 -19.01 12.92
N TYR A 213 5.44 -18.33 12.06
CA TYR A 213 5.66 -18.76 10.68
C TYR A 213 6.56 -20.01 10.58
N ARG A 214 7.61 -20.11 11.40
CA ARG A 214 8.53 -21.28 11.42
C ARG A 214 7.92 -22.56 12.02
N HIS A 215 6.98 -22.45 12.95
CA HIS A 215 6.37 -23.63 13.57
C HIS A 215 5.31 -24.34 12.71
N SER A 216 4.74 -23.69 11.69
CA SER A 216 3.77 -24.33 10.78
C SER A 216 4.40 -25.21 9.70
N LYS A 217 5.73 -25.31 9.65
CA LYS A 217 6.49 -26.05 8.61
C LYS A 217 7.46 -27.11 9.14
N ARG A 218 7.19 -27.72 10.31
CA ARG A 218 7.80 -29.02 10.60
C ARG A 218 6.82 -30.11 10.15
N PRO A 219 7.18 -30.97 9.17
CA PRO A 219 6.48 -32.24 9.04
C PRO A 219 6.75 -33.06 10.31
N GLN A 220 5.74 -33.77 10.79
CA GLN A 220 5.96 -34.91 11.68
C GLN A 220 6.67 -36.02 10.90
#